data_AF-A0A3N0ZUE8-F1
#
_entry.id   AF-A0A3N0ZUE8-F1
#
_cell.length_a   1.000
_cell.length_b   1.000
_cell.length_c   1.000
_cell.angle_alpha   90.00
_cell.angle_beta   90.00
_cell.angle_gamma   90.00
#
_symmetry.space_group_name_H-M   'P 1'
#
loop_
_entity.id
_entity.type
_entity.pdbx_description
1 polymer ?
#
loop_
_entity_poly.entity_id
_entity_poly.type
_entity_poly.pdbx_seq_one_letter_code
_entity_poly.pdbx_strand_id
1 'polypeptide(L)'
;MLGKKQTPKNGTQVKQQISVGLDIGTSKVCALVASPGDRINTLNILGIGITDSDGLNRGVVVNIEKTVRTIKKAIEQAEQQSGCEIKEVIVGIAGDHV
;
A
#
# COMPACT_ATOMS: atom_id res chain seq x y z
N MET A 1 -24.16 47.91 -10.65
CA MET A 1 -24.41 46.57 -10.06
C MET A 1 -23.11 45.78 -10.08
N LEU A 2 -22.57 45.46 -8.91
CA LEU A 2 -21.34 44.68 -8.76
C LEU A 2 -21.57 43.22 -9.19
N GLY A 3 -20.96 42.80 -10.28
CA GLY A 3 -20.84 41.38 -10.64
C GLY A 3 -19.99 40.67 -9.61
N LYS A 4 -20.58 39.71 -8.90
CA LYS A 4 -19.86 38.83 -7.97
C LYS A 4 -18.78 38.07 -8.75
N LYS A 5 -17.50 38.37 -8.50
CA LYS A 5 -16.39 37.48 -8.88
C LYS A 5 -16.61 36.15 -8.16
N GLN A 6 -16.92 35.09 -8.91
CA GLN A 6 -16.78 33.73 -8.41
C GLN A 6 -15.29 33.46 -8.23
N THR A 7 -14.89 33.18 -7.00
CA THR A 7 -13.56 32.69 -6.64
C THR A 7 -13.30 31.33 -7.29
N PRO A 8 -12.13 31.09 -7.90
CA PRO A 8 -11.76 29.77 -8.40
C PRO A 8 -11.65 28.79 -7.23
N LYS A 9 -12.42 27.69 -7.29
CA LYS A 9 -12.27 26.53 -6.40
C LYS A 9 -11.04 25.73 -6.86
N ASN A 10 -9.84 26.23 -6.56
CA ASN A 10 -8.60 25.54 -6.88
C ASN A 10 -8.30 24.45 -5.84
N GLY A 11 -8.21 23.22 -6.34
CA GLY A 11 -7.73 22.06 -5.60
C GLY A 11 -7.74 20.82 -6.49
N THR A 12 -7.20 20.92 -7.71
CA THR A 12 -6.94 19.73 -8.53
C THR A 12 -5.89 18.93 -7.81
N GLN A 13 -6.31 17.95 -6.99
CA GLN A 13 -5.39 16.94 -6.50
C GLN A 13 -4.83 16.22 -7.73
N VAL A 14 -3.56 16.47 -8.04
CA VAL A 14 -2.83 15.62 -8.97
C VAL A 14 -2.85 14.24 -8.34
N LYS A 15 -3.63 13.33 -8.91
CA LYS A 15 -3.67 11.94 -8.46
C LYS A 15 -2.27 11.40 -8.68
N GLN A 16 -1.47 11.33 -7.62
CA GLN A 16 -0.14 10.74 -7.70
C GLN A 16 -0.32 9.30 -8.15
N GLN A 17 0.33 8.94 -9.24
CA GLN A 17 0.34 7.57 -9.72
C GLN A 17 1.20 6.76 -8.75
N ILE A 18 0.52 6.08 -7.81
CA ILE A 18 1.15 5.18 -6.86
C ILE A 18 1.00 3.74 -7.32
N SER A 19 2.00 2.93 -7.02
CA SER A 19 1.96 1.47 -7.13
C SER A 19 2.19 0.90 -5.75
N VAL A 20 1.42 -0.12 -5.40
CA VAL A 20 1.48 -0.75 -4.08
C VAL A 20 1.78 -2.23 -4.25
N GLY A 21 2.90 -2.67 -3.69
CA GLY A 21 3.26 -4.08 -3.58
C GLY A 21 2.91 -4.62 -2.20
N LEU A 22 2.32 -5.80 -2.13
CA LEU A 22 2.09 -6.56 -0.90
C LEU A 22 2.75 -7.92 -1.03
N ASP A 23 3.68 -8.26 -0.14
CA ASP A 23 4.28 -9.59 -0.06
C ASP A 23 3.78 -10.31 1.19
N ILE A 24 3.17 -11.48 1.02
CA ILE A 24 2.63 -12.29 2.11
C ILE A 24 3.54 -13.50 2.32
N GLY A 25 4.50 -13.33 3.22
CA GLY A 25 5.47 -14.37 3.59
C GLY A 25 5.09 -15.15 4.84
N THR A 26 5.75 -16.31 5.01
CA THR A 26 5.67 -17.11 6.24
C THR A 26 6.28 -16.39 7.44
N SER A 27 7.34 -15.59 7.21
CA SER A 27 8.01 -14.85 8.29
C SER A 27 7.40 -13.48 8.53
N LYS A 28 7.07 -12.75 7.45
CA LYS A 28 6.59 -11.37 7.51
C LYS A 28 5.59 -11.11 6.38
N VAL A 29 4.71 -10.14 6.59
CA VAL A 29 3.95 -9.48 5.53
C VAL A 29 4.49 -8.07 5.36
N CYS A 30 4.74 -7.66 4.13
CA CYS A 30 5.32 -6.37 3.77
C CYS A 30 4.43 -5.65 2.76
N ALA A 31 4.09 -4.39 3.02
CA ALA A 31 3.45 -3.48 2.07
C ALA A 31 4.42 -2.35 1.71
N LEU A 32 4.52 -2.04 0.41
CA LEU A 32 5.39 -0.99 -0.13
C LEU A 32 4.58 -0.08 -1.03
N VAL A 33 4.59 1.23 -0.74
CA VAL A 33 3.99 2.26 -1.59
C VAL A 33 5.11 3.00 -2.31
N ALA A 34 5.03 3.06 -3.64
CA ALA A 34 6.00 3.76 -4.45
C ALA A 34 5.35 4.61 -5.54
N SER A 35 6.04 5.67 -5.96
CA SER A 35 5.73 6.42 -7.17
C SER A 35 6.89 6.33 -8.16
N PRO A 36 6.69 6.66 -9.45
CA PRO A 36 7.79 6.95 -10.35
C PRO A 36 8.72 8.01 -9.76
N GLY A 37 10.03 7.80 -9.88
CA GLY A 37 11.05 8.79 -9.54
C GLY A 37 11.31 9.77 -10.69
N ASP A 38 12.17 10.75 -10.45
CA ASP A 38 12.49 11.81 -11.42
C ASP A 38 13.28 11.30 -12.63
N ARG A 39 13.88 10.10 -12.52
CA ARG A 39 14.67 9.45 -13.58
C ARG A 39 13.94 8.21 -14.10
N ILE A 40 14.18 7.90 -15.37
CA ILE A 40 13.73 6.63 -15.97
C ILE A 40 14.18 5.45 -15.09
N ASN A 41 13.29 4.48 -14.91
CA ASN A 41 13.51 3.26 -14.14
C ASN A 41 13.88 3.49 -12.66
N THR A 42 13.49 4.63 -12.08
CA THR A 42 13.62 4.86 -10.64
C THR A 42 12.25 4.92 -9.97
N LEU A 43 12.21 4.52 -8.70
CA LEU A 43 11.02 4.59 -7.85
C LEU A 43 11.35 5.40 -6.61
N ASN A 44 10.42 6.25 -6.20
CA ASN A 44 10.45 6.90 -4.90
C ASN A 44 9.60 6.07 -3.94
N ILE A 45 10.20 5.60 -2.84
CA ILE A 45 9.47 4.90 -1.80
C ILE A 45 8.78 5.93 -0.91
N LEU A 46 7.46 5.84 -0.83
CA LEU A 46 6.62 6.76 -0.06
C LEU A 46 6.26 6.18 1.31
N GLY A 47 6.08 4.86 1.40
CA GLY A 47 5.72 4.21 2.65
C GLY A 47 6.02 2.71 2.63
N ILE A 48 6.31 2.18 3.81
CA ILE A 48 6.63 0.79 4.08
C ILE A 48 5.85 0.36 5.33
N GLY A 49 5.22 -0.80 5.28
CA GLY A 49 4.64 -1.43 6.44
C GLY A 49 5.08 -2.88 6.53
N ILE A 50 5.61 -3.29 7.69
CA ILE A 50 6.14 -4.64 7.89
C ILE A 50 5.57 -5.19 9.20
N THR A 51 4.95 -6.36 9.12
CA THR A 51 4.40 -7.04 10.29
C THR A 51 4.84 -8.51 10.31
N ASP A 52 5.20 -9.01 11.49
CA ASP A 52 5.50 -10.44 11.66
C ASP A 52 4.27 -11.31 11.35
N SER A 53 4.50 -12.43 10.67
CA SER A 53 3.46 -13.35 10.24
C SER A 53 3.35 -14.53 11.21
N ASP A 54 2.14 -14.78 11.72
CA ASP A 54 1.81 -15.93 12.56
C ASP A 54 0.57 -16.69 12.04
N GLY A 55 0.09 -16.33 10.85
CA GLY A 55 -1.03 -16.97 10.15
C GLY A 55 -0.60 -17.93 9.03
N LEU A 56 0.67 -17.84 8.60
CA LEU A 56 1.25 -18.71 7.59
C LEU A 56 2.28 -19.67 8.21
N ASN A 57 2.36 -20.89 7.67
CA ASN A 57 3.40 -21.86 7.97
C ASN A 57 3.84 -22.56 6.68
N ARG A 58 5.11 -22.43 6.30
CA ARG A 58 5.69 -23.01 5.07
C ARG A 58 4.86 -22.71 3.81
N GLY A 59 4.40 -21.47 3.66
CA GLY A 59 3.56 -21.03 2.53
C GLY A 59 2.10 -21.47 2.59
N VAL A 60 1.68 -22.15 3.65
CA VAL A 60 0.30 -22.56 3.87
C VAL A 60 -0.38 -21.61 4.86
N VAL A 61 -1.59 -21.14 4.54
CA VAL A 61 -2.41 -20.39 5.50
C VAL A 61 -2.97 -21.37 6.53
N VAL A 62 -2.40 -21.36 7.73
CA VAL A 62 -2.84 -22.21 8.85
C VAL A 62 -3.81 -21.49 9.78
N ASN A 63 -3.86 -20.15 9.73
CA ASN A 63 -4.84 -19.35 10.46
C ASN A 63 -5.20 -18.08 9.67
N ILE A 64 -6.38 -18.09 9.06
CA ILE A 64 -6.84 -17.00 8.19
C ILE A 64 -7.04 -15.67 8.94
N GLU A 65 -7.56 -15.69 10.16
CA GLU A 65 -7.81 -14.46 10.90
C GLU A 65 -6.52 -13.74 11.28
N LYS A 66 -5.50 -14.51 11.66
CA LYS A 66 -4.14 -14.00 11.90
C LYS A 66 -3.56 -13.40 10.63
N THR A 67 -3.65 -14.10 9.50
CA THR A 67 -3.23 -13.59 8.19
C THR A 67 -3.90 -12.28 7.84
N VAL A 68 -5.23 -12.18 7.96
CA VAL A 68 -5.99 -10.95 7.69
C VAL A 68 -5.53 -9.80 8.59
N ARG A 69 -5.33 -10.05 9.90
CA ARG A 69 -4.85 -9.02 10.83
C ARG A 69 -3.44 -8.53 10.47
N THR A 70 -2.54 -9.45 10.12
CA THR A 70 -1.17 -9.10 9.73
C THR A 70 -1.13 -8.28 8.45
N ILE A 71 -1.94 -8.65 7.44
CA ILE A 71 -2.07 -7.86 6.20
C ILE A 71 -2.59 -6.46 6.50
N LYS A 72 -3.67 -6.33 7.29
CA LYS A 72 -4.23 -5.01 7.65
C LYS A 72 -3.20 -4.12 8.33
N LYS A 73 -2.45 -4.66 9.30
CA LYS A 73 -1.40 -3.90 10.00
C LYS A 73 -0.28 -3.42 9.06
N ALA A 74 0.16 -4.26 8.13
CA ALA A 74 1.17 -3.87 7.15
C ALA A 74 0.64 -2.75 6.23
N ILE A 75 -0.61 -2.86 5.77
CA ILE A 75 -1.24 -1.82 4.94
C ILE A 75 -1.38 -0.51 5.73
N GLU A 76 -1.94 -0.55 6.95
CA GLU A 76 -2.12 0.64 7.81
C GLU A 76 -0.80 1.39 8.05
N GLN A 77 0.30 0.68 8.31
CA GLN A 77 1.62 1.30 8.48
C GLN A 77 2.11 1.97 7.19
N ALA A 78 1.93 1.31 6.04
CA ALA A 78 2.33 1.86 4.74
C ALA A 78 1.49 3.08 4.35
N GLU A 79 0.18 3.07 4.61
CA GLU A 79 -0.71 4.21 4.45
C GLU A 79 -0.29 5.37 5.35
N GLN A 80 -0.04 5.10 6.63
CA GLN A 80 0.40 6.12 7.58
C GLN A 80 1.71 6.78 7.16
N GLN A 81 2.69 6.00 6.69
CA GLN A 81 3.99 6.53 6.27
C GLN A 81 3.90 7.29 4.94
N SER A 82 3.09 6.82 3.99
CA SER A 82 2.95 7.43 2.67
C SER A 82 1.96 8.60 2.61
N GLY A 83 1.06 8.72 3.61
CA GLY A 83 -0.06 9.66 3.58
C GLY A 83 -1.10 9.34 2.49
N CYS A 84 -1.04 8.15 1.89
CA CYS A 84 -1.90 7.71 0.80
C CYS A 84 -2.91 6.67 1.30
N GLU A 85 -4.14 6.71 0.77
CA GLU A 85 -5.12 5.64 0.93
C GLU A 85 -4.84 4.52 -0.10
N ILE A 86 -4.63 3.29 0.36
CA ILE A 86 -4.33 2.12 -0.47
C ILE A 86 -5.66 1.40 -0.79
N LYS A 87 -6.06 1.44 -2.07
CA LYS A 87 -7.30 0.80 -2.55
C LYS A 87 -7.09 -0.52 -3.27
N GLU A 88 -5.93 -0.65 -3.91
CA GLU A 88 -5.56 -1.78 -4.74
C GLU A 88 -4.09 -2.09 -4.51
N VAL A 89 -3.74 -3.37 -4.58
CA VAL A 89 -2.39 -3.87 -4.34
C VAL A 89 -2.05 -4.95 -5.36
N ILE A 90 -0.77 -5.02 -5.72
CA ILE A 90 -0.19 -6.16 -6.42
C ILE A 90 0.35 -7.09 -5.34
N VAL A 91 -0.19 -8.31 -5.28
CA VAL A 91 0.13 -9.26 -4.21
C VAL A 91 1.10 -10.32 -4.71
N GLY A 92 2.24 -10.46 -4.03
CA GLY A 92 3.06 -11.67 -4.04
C GLY A 92 2.66 -12.56 -2.87
N ILE A 93 2.46 -13.85 -3.13
CA ILE A 93 2.24 -14.86 -2.10
C ILE A 93 3.12 -16.07 -2.42
N ALA A 94 3.84 -16.55 -1.41
CA ALA A 94 4.65 -17.75 -1.53
C ALA A 94 3.87 -18.97 -1.00
N GLY A 95 3.82 -20.06 -1.79
CA GLY A 95 3.25 -21.35 -1.37
C GLY A 95 2.43 -22.04 -2.45
N ASP A 96 2.15 -23.34 -2.27
CA ASP A 96 1.46 -24.21 -3.25
C ASP A 96 -0.08 -24.01 -3.31
N HIS A 97 -0.62 -22.99 -2.64
CA HIS A 97 -2.07 -22.79 -2.46
C HIS A 97 -2.65 -21.64 -3.31
N VAL A 98 -2.03 -21.32 -4.46
CA VAL A 98 -2.53 -20.32 -5.42
C VAL A 98 -2.94 -20.99 -6.73
#